data_AF-A0A1T1BT13-F1
#
_entry.id   AF-A0A1T1BT13-F1
#
_cell.length_a   1.000
_cell.length_b   1.000
_cell.length_c   1.000
_cell.angle_alpha   90.00
_cell.angle_beta   90.00
_cell.angle_gamma   90.00
#
_symmetry.space_group_name_H-M   'P 1'
#
loop_
_entity.id
_entity.type
_entity.pdbx_description
1 polymer ?
#
loop_
_entity_poly.entity_id
_entity_poly.type
_entity_poly.pdbx_seq_one_letter_code
_entity_poly.pdbx_strand_id
1 'polypeptide(L)'
;MGAEKTYDYFLSKHNRNSYNANGAILKNYVHADLIAMGYGSNTNAFWNGSAMTYGDGSYPFSAITSIDVVGHEIGHGVCENSANLFYGYESGAINEGLSDIWGAMIEFYSDPNKQTYLMGEELIPGSAFRSMSNPKYYGDPDTYGGTYWSNPNCGTANSSNDYCGVHSNSGVLNHWFYILAEGKSGTNDLGNSYNVAGIGKDKAAKIVYRAETVYFTSTTNFSQARTLTLQAANDLYGANSLEAITVCQSWFAVGVGSGNCIAAQITGPDAICNTTSNNTYTVSNLLPNSSVVWSVSANLSIVSSTNSTVVVKALNTTSGQSTITANISGQIVTKNVWLGIPQFNVQKTNETCGQYRFVTLTITNSDTSHIYNYSFSYLPTGVTYVQSSYNVFLFKISNTYTQNSFTYGVTATLGCSSGTYGNYVMFGSCPPFGSSTTNTLNATAVGESTIYKVYPNPSDNILNISLFDENNAPAKTSTINAILYDLNGQKVDGITVVNNIASLNVSHYKKGIYVLTINIDGKTETHQVIVK
;
A
#
# COMPACT_ATOMS: atom_id res chain seq x y z
N MET A 1 -36.68 15.59 27.17
CA MET A 1 -36.31 15.86 25.77
C MET A 1 -35.01 15.17 25.36
N GLY A 2 -33.86 15.40 26.03
CA GLY A 2 -32.58 14.77 25.63
C GLY A 2 -32.60 13.24 25.50
N ALA A 3 -33.09 12.52 26.52
CA ALA A 3 -33.12 11.05 26.49
C ALA A 3 -34.05 10.49 25.40
N GLU A 4 -35.20 11.14 25.18
CA GLU A 4 -36.16 10.79 24.13
C GLU A 4 -35.55 11.00 22.74
N LYS A 5 -34.92 12.16 22.49
CA LYS A 5 -34.24 12.43 21.22
C LYS A 5 -33.08 11.50 20.96
N THR A 6 -32.37 11.10 22.01
CA THR A 6 -31.30 10.09 21.91
C THR A 6 -31.85 8.74 21.48
N TYR A 7 -32.94 8.28 22.12
CA TYR A 7 -33.61 7.04 21.75
C TYR A 7 -34.09 7.07 20.29
N ASP A 8 -34.78 8.15 19.89
CA ASP A 8 -35.31 8.33 18.53
C ASP A 8 -34.20 8.36 17.48
N TYR A 9 -33.08 9.03 17.76
CA TYR A 9 -31.93 9.09 16.87
C TYR A 9 -31.35 7.68 16.62
N PHE A 10 -31.01 6.96 17.68
CA PHE A 10 -30.42 5.62 17.55
C PHE A 10 -31.38 4.62 16.89
N LEU A 11 -32.67 4.69 17.21
CA LEU A 11 -33.68 3.84 16.59
C LEU A 11 -33.85 4.18 15.09
N SER A 12 -34.00 5.45 14.74
CA SER A 12 -34.30 5.87 13.37
C SER A 12 -33.10 5.83 12.43
N LYS A 13 -31.91 6.20 12.90
CA LYS A 13 -30.70 6.31 12.06
C LYS A 13 -29.90 5.01 11.99
N HIS A 14 -29.92 4.23 13.07
CA HIS A 14 -29.06 3.06 13.24
C HIS A 14 -29.83 1.77 13.51
N ASN A 15 -31.17 1.81 13.58
CA ASN A 15 -32.00 0.66 13.93
C ASN A 15 -31.60 0.01 15.27
N ARG A 16 -31.11 0.82 16.22
CA ARG A 16 -30.71 0.37 17.56
C ARG A 16 -31.82 0.68 18.55
N ASN A 17 -32.40 -0.36 19.14
CA ASN A 17 -33.42 -0.18 20.17
C ASN A 17 -32.78 0.05 21.55
N SER A 18 -32.65 1.32 21.95
CA SER A 18 -32.01 1.76 23.21
C SER A 18 -30.49 1.45 23.29
N TYR A 19 -29.87 1.81 24.41
CA TYR A 19 -28.42 1.72 24.60
C TYR A 19 -27.88 0.29 24.52
N ASN A 20 -28.67 -0.74 24.83
CA ASN A 20 -28.27 -2.15 24.78
C ASN A 20 -28.75 -2.90 23.54
N ALA A 21 -29.31 -2.20 22.55
CA ALA A 21 -29.97 -2.79 21.37
C ALA A 21 -31.16 -3.74 21.66
N ASN A 22 -31.64 -3.79 22.91
CA ASN A 22 -32.72 -4.68 23.34
C ASN A 22 -33.77 -3.95 24.19
N GLY A 23 -33.99 -2.66 23.94
CA GLY A 23 -35.08 -1.89 24.52
C GLY A 23 -34.95 -1.62 26.02
N ALA A 24 -33.73 -1.53 26.56
CA ALA A 24 -33.54 -1.15 27.95
C ALA A 24 -34.16 0.22 28.29
N ILE A 25 -34.67 0.35 29.52
CA ILE A 25 -35.24 1.58 30.04
C ILE A 25 -34.12 2.61 30.29
N LEU A 26 -34.26 3.81 29.72
CA LEU A 26 -33.36 4.93 29.97
C LEU A 26 -33.71 5.61 31.30
N LYS A 27 -32.99 5.27 32.37
CA LYS A 27 -33.14 5.89 33.70
C LYS A 27 -32.28 7.15 33.78
N ASN A 28 -32.91 8.27 34.15
CA ASN A 28 -32.28 9.58 34.24
C ASN A 28 -32.54 10.17 35.64
N TYR A 29 -31.49 10.49 36.38
CA TYR A 29 -31.59 11.13 37.69
C TYR A 29 -31.06 12.57 37.61
N VAL A 30 -31.91 13.53 37.95
CA VAL A 30 -31.60 14.97 37.96
C VAL A 30 -31.57 15.49 39.41
N HIS A 31 -31.08 16.71 39.63
CA HIS A 31 -30.87 17.28 40.97
C HIS A 31 -29.99 16.39 41.85
N ALA A 32 -29.01 15.72 41.23
CA ALA A 32 -28.09 14.87 41.97
C ALA A 32 -27.09 15.75 42.74
N ASP A 33 -27.01 15.52 44.05
CA ASP A 33 -25.97 16.12 44.88
C ASP A 33 -24.68 15.30 44.72
N LEU A 34 -23.90 15.65 43.69
CA LEU A 34 -22.67 14.96 43.35
C LEU A 34 -21.60 15.14 44.41
N ILE A 35 -21.63 16.25 45.16
CA ILE A 35 -20.73 16.48 46.29
C ILE A 35 -21.03 15.46 47.39
N ALA A 36 -22.30 15.23 47.71
CA ALA A 36 -22.69 14.16 48.64
C ALA A 36 -22.31 12.76 48.13
N MET A 37 -22.17 12.58 46.82
CA MET A 37 -21.67 11.35 46.18
C MET A 37 -20.13 11.26 46.11
N GLY A 38 -19.41 12.27 46.63
CA GLY A 38 -17.94 12.28 46.71
C GLY A 38 -17.22 12.95 45.53
N TYR A 39 -17.94 13.66 44.64
CA TYR A 39 -17.35 14.46 43.57
C TYR A 39 -16.94 15.85 44.07
N GLY A 40 -16.03 16.50 43.34
CA GLY A 40 -15.54 17.83 43.70
C GLY A 40 -16.51 18.99 43.43
N SER A 41 -17.53 18.78 42.60
CA SER A 41 -18.55 19.78 42.27
C SER A 41 -19.83 19.12 41.72
N ASN A 42 -20.91 19.91 41.63
CA ASN A 42 -22.14 19.53 40.90
C ASN A 42 -22.06 19.80 39.39
N THR A 43 -20.93 20.31 38.88
CA THR A 43 -20.70 20.51 37.45
C THR A 43 -20.18 19.20 36.85
N ASN A 44 -21.03 18.18 36.84
CA ASN A 44 -20.74 16.93 36.15
C ASN A 44 -22.02 16.17 35.78
N ALA A 45 -21.89 15.25 34.83
CA ALA A 45 -22.84 14.21 34.54
C ALA A 45 -22.07 12.89 34.32
N PHE A 46 -22.74 11.76 34.50
CA PHE A 46 -22.11 10.47 34.19
C PHE A 46 -23.14 9.37 33.94
N TRP A 47 -22.73 8.42 33.09
CA TRP A 47 -23.27 7.07 33.00
C TRP A 47 -22.61 6.14 34.03
N ASN A 48 -23.42 5.39 34.78
CA ASN A 48 -22.92 4.48 35.83
C ASN A 48 -23.02 2.98 35.50
N GLY A 49 -23.27 2.62 34.25
CA GLY A 49 -23.55 1.24 33.82
C GLY A 49 -25.05 0.88 33.79
N SER A 50 -25.92 1.71 34.37
CA SER A 50 -27.36 1.42 34.42
C SER A 50 -28.29 2.64 34.32
N ALA A 51 -27.76 3.84 34.57
CA ALA A 51 -28.51 5.09 34.55
C ALA A 51 -27.57 6.28 34.32
N MET A 52 -28.15 7.36 33.82
CA MET A 52 -27.51 8.66 33.74
C MET A 52 -27.83 9.47 34.99
N THR A 53 -26.84 10.20 35.50
CA THR A 53 -26.96 11.06 36.69
C THR A 53 -26.43 12.44 36.35
N TYR A 54 -27.21 13.49 36.66
CA TYR A 54 -26.93 14.87 36.29
C TYR A 54 -26.89 15.77 37.52
N GLY A 55 -25.78 16.48 37.71
CA GLY A 55 -25.68 17.51 38.72
C GLY A 55 -26.33 18.82 38.29
N ASP A 56 -26.68 19.66 39.26
CA ASP A 56 -27.30 20.96 39.03
C ASP A 56 -26.33 22.04 38.50
N GLY A 57 -25.06 21.68 38.29
CA GLY A 57 -24.02 22.64 37.96
C GLY A 57 -23.63 23.49 39.16
N SER A 58 -22.65 24.34 38.94
CA SER A 58 -22.25 25.41 39.85
C SER A 58 -21.85 26.62 39.01
N TYR A 59 -22.19 27.84 39.44
CA TYR A 59 -21.92 29.05 38.65
C TYR A 59 -20.48 29.04 38.10
N PRO A 60 -20.27 29.24 36.78
CA PRO A 60 -21.21 29.76 35.77
C PRO A 60 -22.11 28.72 35.10
N PHE A 61 -22.02 27.45 35.47
CA PHE A 61 -22.74 26.36 34.83
C PHE A 61 -24.20 26.27 35.28
N SER A 62 -25.10 25.99 34.34
CA SER A 62 -26.47 25.57 34.61
C SER A 62 -26.54 24.05 34.86
N ALA A 63 -27.75 23.52 35.11
CA ALA A 63 -27.95 22.07 35.30
C ALA A 63 -27.47 21.29 34.09
N ILE A 64 -26.63 20.27 34.31
CA ILE A 64 -25.84 19.56 33.29
C ILE A 64 -26.73 18.61 32.48
N THR A 65 -27.66 19.17 31.71
CA THR A 65 -28.78 18.45 31.06
C THR A 65 -29.04 18.89 29.62
N SER A 66 -28.07 19.58 28.99
CA SER A 66 -28.14 19.92 27.56
C SER A 66 -28.23 18.65 26.71
N ILE A 67 -28.82 18.76 25.51
CA ILE A 67 -29.17 17.58 24.70
C ILE A 67 -27.93 16.78 24.30
N ASP A 68 -26.88 17.47 23.91
CA ASP A 68 -25.59 16.91 23.56
C ASP A 68 -24.94 16.17 24.74
N VAL A 69 -25.00 16.72 25.96
CA VAL A 69 -24.50 16.07 27.18
C VAL A 69 -25.35 14.84 27.52
N VAL A 70 -26.68 14.94 27.45
CA VAL A 70 -27.55 13.77 27.65
C VAL A 70 -27.27 12.68 26.60
N GLY A 71 -27.05 13.07 25.35
CA GLY A 71 -26.66 12.17 24.26
C GLY A 71 -25.28 11.55 24.47
N HIS A 72 -24.32 12.32 24.98
CA HIS A 72 -22.98 11.88 25.36
C HIS A 72 -23.05 10.81 26.45
N GLU A 73 -23.79 11.04 27.54
CA GLU A 73 -23.91 10.05 28.63
C GLU A 73 -24.52 8.73 28.15
N ILE A 74 -25.56 8.79 27.32
CA ILE A 74 -26.16 7.57 26.75
C ILE A 74 -25.22 6.93 25.73
N GLY A 75 -24.36 7.72 25.06
CA GLY A 75 -23.28 7.27 24.20
C GLY A 75 -22.32 6.31 24.91
N HIS A 76 -21.97 6.58 26.17
CA HIS A 76 -21.19 5.63 26.98
C HIS A 76 -21.91 4.30 27.16
N GLY A 77 -23.22 4.32 27.41
CA GLY A 77 -24.04 3.11 27.50
C GLY A 77 -24.09 2.32 26.18
N VAL A 78 -24.08 3.01 25.03
CA VAL A 78 -23.96 2.37 23.71
C VAL A 78 -22.61 1.70 23.56
N CYS A 79 -21.52 2.40 23.91
CA CYS A 79 -20.15 1.89 23.88
C CYS A 79 -19.96 0.66 24.77
N GLU A 80 -20.44 0.71 26.02
CA GLU A 80 -20.38 -0.42 26.95
C GLU A 80 -21.09 -1.67 26.40
N ASN A 81 -22.21 -1.46 25.68
CA ASN A 81 -23.00 -2.53 25.06
C ASN A 81 -22.65 -2.76 23.58
N SER A 82 -21.43 -2.39 23.18
CA SER A 82 -20.91 -2.59 21.83
C SER A 82 -19.40 -2.92 21.88
N ALA A 83 -18.53 -1.93 21.66
CA ALA A 83 -17.08 -2.03 21.66
C ALA A 83 -16.49 -2.36 23.05
N ASN A 84 -17.21 -1.98 24.11
CA ASN A 84 -16.80 -2.08 25.51
C ASN A 84 -15.39 -1.52 25.75
N LEU A 85 -15.13 -0.31 25.22
CA LEU A 85 -13.82 0.34 25.30
C LEU A 85 -13.42 0.57 26.76
N PHE A 86 -12.23 0.07 27.12
CA PHE A 86 -11.67 0.31 28.44
C PHE A 86 -11.51 1.81 28.67
N TYR A 87 -12.09 2.31 29.76
CA TYR A 87 -12.10 3.73 30.10
C TYR A 87 -10.76 4.17 30.71
N GLY A 88 -9.77 4.30 29.83
CA GLY A 88 -8.45 4.82 30.12
C GLY A 88 -7.55 4.73 28.90
N TYR A 89 -6.44 5.47 28.92
CA TYR A 89 -5.49 5.50 27.80
C TYR A 89 -6.17 5.96 26.49
N GLU A 90 -5.69 5.49 25.34
CA GLU A 90 -6.31 5.79 24.04
C GLU A 90 -7.71 5.19 23.88
N SER A 91 -7.99 4.01 24.44
CA SER A 91 -9.33 3.40 24.34
C SER A 91 -10.38 4.25 25.06
N GLY A 92 -10.01 4.86 26.20
CA GLY A 92 -10.86 5.81 26.91
C GLY A 92 -11.05 7.10 26.13
N ALA A 93 -9.99 7.63 25.50
CA ALA A 93 -10.11 8.81 24.64
C ALA A 93 -11.02 8.58 23.43
N ILE A 94 -11.01 7.36 22.87
CA ILE A 94 -11.95 6.96 21.81
C ILE A 94 -13.36 6.83 22.38
N ASN A 95 -13.54 6.29 23.59
CA ASN A 95 -14.84 6.21 24.26
C ASN A 95 -15.47 7.61 24.44
N GLU A 96 -14.71 8.56 24.99
CA GLU A 96 -15.09 9.97 25.10
C GLU A 96 -15.44 10.60 23.75
N GLY A 97 -14.58 10.41 22.74
CA GLY A 97 -14.82 10.96 21.42
C GLY A 97 -16.05 10.36 20.71
N LEU A 98 -16.35 9.07 20.95
CA LEU A 98 -17.59 8.47 20.45
C LEU A 98 -18.81 9.09 21.13
N SER A 99 -18.78 9.27 22.45
CA SER A 99 -19.85 9.94 23.20
C SER A 99 -20.07 11.38 22.71
N ASP A 100 -19.01 12.15 22.45
CA ASP A 100 -19.10 13.48 21.83
C ASP A 100 -19.71 13.44 20.43
N ILE A 101 -19.30 12.49 19.58
CA ILE A 101 -19.89 12.29 18.24
C ILE A 101 -21.40 12.01 18.36
N TRP A 102 -21.81 11.17 19.30
CA TRP A 102 -23.23 10.87 19.51
C TRP A 102 -23.99 12.07 20.05
N GLY A 103 -23.47 12.76 21.05
CA GLY A 103 -24.04 14.01 21.57
C GLY A 103 -24.29 15.03 20.46
N ALA A 104 -23.26 15.32 19.66
CA ALA A 104 -23.34 16.20 18.50
C ALA A 104 -24.41 15.76 17.48
N MET A 105 -24.46 14.48 17.12
CA MET A 105 -25.41 13.98 16.13
C MET A 105 -26.86 13.92 16.63
N ILE A 106 -27.05 13.67 17.92
CA ILE A 106 -28.37 13.72 18.56
C ILE A 106 -28.85 15.16 18.65
N GLU A 107 -27.97 16.09 18.98
CA GLU A 107 -28.32 17.51 19.01
C GLU A 107 -28.70 18.02 17.61
N PHE A 108 -27.86 17.73 16.60
CA PHE A 108 -28.17 18.04 15.20
C PHE A 108 -29.49 17.42 14.73
N TYR A 109 -29.78 16.19 15.16
CA TYR A 109 -31.04 15.51 14.86
C TYR A 109 -32.24 16.18 15.53
N SER A 110 -32.07 16.69 16.76
CA SER A 110 -33.11 17.39 17.49
C SER A 110 -33.37 18.78 16.95
N ASP A 111 -32.32 19.55 16.65
CA ASP A 111 -32.39 20.89 16.08
C ASP A 111 -31.12 21.19 15.25
N PRO A 112 -31.22 21.22 13.91
CA PRO A 112 -30.07 21.44 13.04
C PRO A 112 -29.52 22.88 13.08
N ASN A 113 -30.20 23.82 13.75
CA ASN A 113 -29.74 25.22 13.87
C ASN A 113 -28.77 25.44 15.04
N LYS A 114 -28.60 24.43 15.91
CA LYS A 114 -27.71 24.49 17.06
C LYS A 114 -26.23 24.36 16.68
N GLN A 115 -25.35 24.65 17.64
CA GLN A 115 -23.91 24.60 17.46
C GLN A 115 -23.36 23.18 17.58
N THR A 116 -23.79 22.28 16.69
CA THR A 116 -23.52 20.82 16.69
C THR A 116 -22.11 20.34 17.09
N TYR A 117 -21.07 21.14 16.86
CA TYR A 117 -19.67 20.76 17.10
C TYR A 117 -19.05 21.42 18.34
N LEU A 118 -19.86 22.02 19.20
CA LEU A 118 -19.50 22.42 20.55
C LEU A 118 -20.15 21.46 21.54
N MET A 119 -19.47 21.18 22.65
CA MET A 119 -20.00 20.32 23.71
C MET A 119 -20.30 21.14 24.96
N GLY A 120 -21.56 21.15 25.38
CA GLY A 120 -22.08 21.79 26.59
C GLY A 120 -22.16 23.31 26.49
N GLU A 121 -22.28 23.88 25.29
CA GLU A 121 -22.33 25.33 25.08
C GLU A 121 -23.59 25.99 25.67
N GLU A 122 -24.69 25.23 25.79
CA GLU A 122 -25.90 25.71 26.48
C GLU A 122 -25.75 25.75 28.01
N LEU A 123 -24.71 25.12 28.55
CA LEU A 123 -24.47 25.04 29.98
C LEU A 123 -23.64 26.21 30.49
N ILE A 124 -22.90 26.90 29.62
CA ILE A 124 -21.93 27.95 29.98
C ILE A 124 -22.13 29.17 29.07
N PRO A 125 -22.46 30.35 29.62
CA PRO A 125 -22.63 31.55 28.80
C PRO A 125 -21.37 31.90 27.98
N GLY A 126 -21.48 31.82 26.66
CA GLY A 126 -20.42 32.21 25.72
C GLY A 126 -19.20 31.27 25.66
N SER A 127 -19.32 30.05 26.16
CA SER A 127 -18.24 29.05 26.17
C SER A 127 -18.81 27.65 25.95
N ALA A 128 -17.94 26.64 25.84
CA ALA A 128 -18.27 25.22 25.81
C ALA A 128 -17.20 24.47 26.62
N PHE A 129 -17.39 23.17 26.86
CA PHE A 129 -16.35 22.30 27.41
C PHE A 129 -15.30 21.96 26.35
N ARG A 130 -15.75 21.61 25.14
CA ARG A 130 -14.90 21.15 24.04
C ARG A 130 -15.41 21.66 22.70
N SER A 131 -14.54 21.63 21.69
CA SER A 131 -14.92 21.87 20.30
C SER A 131 -14.41 20.75 19.42
N MET A 132 -15.30 20.12 18.66
CA MET A 132 -14.90 19.13 17.65
C MET A 132 -14.27 19.79 16.42
N SER A 133 -14.72 21.00 16.06
CA SER A 133 -14.22 21.72 14.88
C SER A 133 -12.88 22.44 15.12
N ASN A 134 -12.58 22.81 16.37
CA ASN A 134 -11.35 23.47 16.78
C ASN A 134 -10.94 23.08 18.22
N PRO A 135 -10.49 21.83 18.48
CA PRO A 135 -10.18 21.33 19.83
C PRO A 135 -9.20 22.22 20.60
N LYS A 136 -8.19 22.75 19.90
CA LYS A 136 -7.16 23.63 20.50
C LYS A 136 -7.72 24.86 21.19
N TYR A 137 -8.90 25.35 20.79
CA TYR A 137 -9.53 26.51 21.43
C TYR A 137 -9.83 26.24 22.91
N TYR A 138 -10.17 25.01 23.27
CA TYR A 138 -10.44 24.58 24.64
C TYR A 138 -9.28 23.77 25.25
N GLY A 139 -8.10 23.79 24.62
CA GLY A 139 -6.92 23.13 25.14
C GLY A 139 -6.86 21.62 24.88
N ASP A 140 -7.59 21.12 23.88
CA ASP A 140 -7.54 19.72 23.45
C ASP A 140 -6.69 19.57 22.17
N PRO A 141 -5.99 18.43 21.98
CA PRO A 141 -5.28 18.12 20.75
C PRO A 141 -6.23 17.92 19.56
N ASP A 142 -5.90 18.52 18.41
CA ASP A 142 -6.54 18.23 17.12
C ASP A 142 -5.73 17.26 16.24
N THR A 143 -4.51 16.93 16.69
CA THR A 143 -3.52 16.11 16.01
C THR A 143 -2.96 15.09 16.99
N TYR A 144 -2.88 13.83 16.59
CA TYR A 144 -2.32 12.73 17.38
C TYR A 144 -0.86 13.00 17.75
N GLY A 145 -0.58 13.03 19.06
CA GLY A 145 0.76 13.39 19.58
C GLY A 145 1.13 14.88 19.42
N GLY A 146 0.18 15.73 19.02
CA GLY A 146 0.40 17.15 18.75
C GLY A 146 0.31 18.05 19.99
N THR A 147 0.03 19.32 19.76
CA THR A 147 -0.15 20.33 20.80
C THR A 147 -1.30 19.94 21.72
N TYR A 148 -1.12 20.11 23.03
CA TYR A 148 -2.05 19.69 24.09
C TYR A 148 -2.26 18.18 24.26
N TRP A 149 -1.53 17.33 23.51
CA TRP A 149 -1.61 15.88 23.68
C TRP A 149 -1.19 15.46 25.10
N SER A 150 -2.07 14.74 25.77
CA SER A 150 -1.80 14.13 27.07
C SER A 150 -1.12 12.78 26.88
N ASN A 151 0.00 12.53 27.56
CA ASN A 151 0.72 11.26 27.40
C ASN A 151 -0.16 10.07 27.87
N PRO A 152 -0.58 9.17 26.97
CA PRO A 152 -1.40 8.02 27.38
C PRO A 152 -0.61 7.05 28.25
N ASN A 153 0.72 7.04 28.23
CA ASN A 153 1.53 6.21 29.13
C ASN A 153 1.68 6.86 30.51
N CYS A 154 0.56 7.15 31.18
CA CYS A 154 0.51 7.88 32.44
C CYS A 154 0.60 6.99 33.70
N GLY A 155 0.87 5.69 33.53
CA GLY A 155 0.84 4.70 34.61
C GLY A 155 -0.56 4.11 34.78
N THR A 156 -1.09 4.12 36.01
CA THR A 156 -2.45 3.60 36.29
C THR A 156 -3.48 4.66 35.96
N ALA A 157 -4.39 4.37 35.02
CA ALA A 157 -5.51 5.25 34.69
C ALA A 157 -6.44 5.40 35.91
N ASN A 158 -6.68 6.64 36.35
CA ASN A 158 -7.59 6.96 37.45
C ASN A 158 -8.09 8.42 37.33
N SER A 159 -9.04 8.83 38.18
CA SER A 159 -9.64 10.17 38.10
C SER A 159 -8.63 11.33 38.28
N SER A 160 -7.53 11.14 39.00
CA SER A 160 -6.55 12.22 39.23
C SER A 160 -5.70 12.58 38.00
N ASN A 161 -5.62 11.67 37.02
CA ASN A 161 -4.87 11.86 35.79
C ASN A 161 -5.75 11.81 34.55
N ASP A 162 -7.05 12.11 34.72
CA ASP A 162 -8.04 12.04 33.65
C ASP A 162 -8.03 10.67 32.93
N TYR A 163 -7.83 9.59 33.70
CA TYR A 163 -7.68 8.23 33.17
C TYR A 163 -6.63 8.12 32.05
N CYS A 164 -5.53 8.87 32.17
CA CYS A 164 -4.51 9.09 31.14
C CYS A 164 -4.97 9.96 29.95
N GLY A 165 -5.70 11.04 30.24
CA GLY A 165 -6.08 12.08 29.29
C GLY A 165 -7.22 11.69 28.37
N VAL A 166 -8.24 10.99 28.85
CA VAL A 166 -9.36 10.53 28.02
C VAL A 166 -10.17 11.70 27.47
N HIS A 167 -10.47 12.72 28.28
CA HIS A 167 -11.24 13.89 27.82
C HIS A 167 -10.39 14.82 26.95
N SER A 168 -9.09 14.90 27.22
CA SER A 168 -8.18 15.71 26.41
C SER A 168 -7.95 15.05 25.04
N ASN A 169 -7.45 13.82 25.01
CA ASN A 169 -7.07 13.16 23.76
C ASN A 169 -8.26 12.80 22.86
N SER A 170 -9.50 12.82 23.38
CA SER A 170 -10.72 12.67 22.56
C SER A 170 -10.83 13.74 21.48
N GLY A 171 -10.19 14.91 21.67
CA GLY A 171 -10.07 15.98 20.69
C GLY A 171 -9.61 15.50 19.30
N VAL A 172 -8.76 14.46 19.24
CA VAL A 172 -8.30 13.87 17.98
C VAL A 172 -9.42 13.14 17.24
N LEU A 173 -10.23 12.33 17.94
CA LEU A 173 -11.36 11.64 17.32
C LEU A 173 -12.48 12.64 16.95
N ASN A 174 -12.70 13.63 17.82
CA ASN A 174 -13.64 14.72 17.60
C ASN A 174 -13.30 15.50 16.33
N HIS A 175 -12.03 15.89 16.18
CA HIS A 175 -11.59 16.62 14.99
C HIS A 175 -11.63 15.76 13.73
N TRP A 176 -11.25 14.49 13.86
CA TRP A 176 -11.35 13.54 12.76
C TRP A 176 -12.80 13.42 12.25
N PHE A 177 -13.78 13.30 13.14
CA PHE A 177 -15.18 13.21 12.77
C PHE A 177 -15.67 14.48 12.08
N TYR A 178 -15.31 15.66 12.61
CA TYR A 178 -15.63 16.94 11.98
C TYR A 178 -15.08 17.01 10.55
N ILE A 179 -13.80 16.65 10.34
CA ILE A 179 -13.18 16.66 9.00
C ILE A 179 -13.85 15.64 8.08
N LEU A 180 -14.20 14.46 8.58
CA LEU A 180 -14.93 13.45 7.81
C LEU A 180 -16.32 13.94 7.38
N ALA A 181 -17.05 14.59 8.27
CA ALA A 181 -18.42 15.04 8.01
C ALA A 181 -18.47 16.32 7.14
N GLU A 182 -17.71 17.35 7.49
CA GLU A 182 -17.78 18.69 6.88
C GLU A 182 -16.70 18.93 5.81
N GLY A 183 -15.55 18.27 5.95
CA GLY A 183 -14.34 18.59 5.20
C GLY A 183 -13.56 19.74 5.84
N LYS A 184 -12.26 19.78 5.57
CA LYS A 184 -11.34 20.82 6.03
C LYS A 184 -10.06 20.79 5.20
N SER A 185 -9.46 21.96 4.99
CA SER A 185 -8.11 22.10 4.48
C SER A 185 -7.23 22.75 5.55
N GLY A 186 -5.96 22.35 5.64
CA GLY A 186 -5.04 22.87 6.63
C GLY A 186 -3.71 22.14 6.67
N THR A 187 -2.95 22.40 7.72
CA THR A 187 -1.70 21.68 8.04
C THR A 187 -1.79 21.26 9.51
N ASN A 188 -1.52 20.00 9.80
CA ASN A 188 -1.54 19.49 11.18
C ASN A 188 -0.22 19.74 11.90
N ASP A 189 -0.17 19.41 13.19
CA ASP A 189 1.01 19.67 14.04
C ASP A 189 2.27 18.89 13.62
N LEU A 190 2.11 17.89 12.74
CA LEU A 190 3.21 17.13 12.16
C LEU A 190 3.76 17.76 10.86
N GLY A 191 3.23 18.92 10.45
CA GLY A 191 3.61 19.61 9.22
C GLY A 191 2.99 19.02 7.95
N ASN A 192 2.03 18.10 8.07
CA ASN A 192 1.37 17.49 6.93
C ASN A 192 0.20 18.36 6.48
N SER A 193 0.27 18.86 5.24
CA SER A 193 -0.85 19.56 4.61
C SER A 193 -1.91 18.56 4.13
N TYR A 194 -3.19 18.92 4.33
CA TYR A 194 -4.33 18.12 3.93
C TYR A 194 -5.43 19.00 3.32
N ASN A 195 -6.24 18.41 2.45
CA ASN A 195 -7.44 19.00 1.89
C ASN A 195 -8.49 17.92 1.72
N VAL A 196 -9.47 17.89 2.62
CA VAL A 196 -10.50 16.85 2.69
C VAL A 196 -11.84 17.45 2.34
N ALA A 197 -12.54 16.87 1.37
CA ALA A 197 -13.95 17.12 1.13
C ALA A 197 -14.80 16.19 2.00
N GLY A 198 -15.68 16.74 2.82
CA GLY A 198 -16.53 15.98 3.73
C GLY A 198 -17.55 15.10 2.99
N ILE A 199 -17.93 13.99 3.61
CA ILE A 199 -18.94 13.06 3.07
C ILE A 199 -20.34 13.27 3.65
N GLY A 200 -20.49 14.28 4.52
CA GLY A 200 -21.73 14.61 5.21
C GLY A 200 -21.94 13.80 6.50
N LYS A 201 -22.61 14.43 7.47
CA LYS A 201 -22.89 13.90 8.81
C LYS A 201 -23.52 12.51 8.80
N ASP A 202 -24.54 12.27 7.97
CA ASP A 202 -25.26 10.98 7.94
C ASP A 202 -24.35 9.81 7.52
N LYS A 203 -23.47 10.00 6.51
CA LYS A 203 -22.54 8.95 6.08
C LYS A 203 -21.42 8.75 7.10
N ALA A 204 -20.87 9.84 7.63
CA ALA A 204 -19.84 9.82 8.68
C ALA A 204 -20.34 9.06 9.92
N ALA A 205 -21.53 9.41 10.43
CA ALA A 205 -22.14 8.76 11.59
C ALA A 205 -22.41 7.27 11.36
N LYS A 206 -22.85 6.86 10.16
CA LYS A 206 -23.03 5.43 9.81
C LYS A 206 -21.73 4.64 9.83
N ILE A 207 -20.62 5.25 9.38
CA ILE A 207 -19.29 4.62 9.41
C ILE A 207 -18.84 4.42 10.85
N VAL A 208 -18.95 5.47 11.68
CA VAL A 208 -18.58 5.43 13.09
C VAL A 208 -19.42 4.38 13.83
N TYR A 209 -20.74 4.38 13.62
CA TYR A 209 -21.64 3.43 14.26
C TYR A 209 -21.28 1.98 13.92
N ARG A 210 -21.01 1.70 12.64
CA ARG A 210 -20.58 0.36 12.21
C ARG A 210 -19.21 0.00 12.80
N ALA A 211 -18.26 0.92 12.82
CA ALA A 211 -16.95 0.68 13.40
C ALA A 211 -17.04 0.33 14.90
N GLU A 212 -17.80 1.12 15.65
CA GLU A 212 -18.02 0.91 17.08
C GLU A 212 -18.71 -0.43 17.36
N THR A 213 -19.78 -0.74 16.62
CA THR A 213 -20.64 -1.91 16.94
C THR A 213 -20.19 -3.24 16.37
N VAL A 214 -19.33 -3.24 15.34
CA VAL A 214 -18.89 -4.47 14.66
C VAL A 214 -17.41 -4.75 14.89
N TYR A 215 -16.58 -3.71 15.03
CA TYR A 215 -15.14 -3.84 14.86
C TYR A 215 -14.31 -3.43 16.07
N PHE A 216 -14.73 -2.38 16.78
CA PHE A 216 -14.00 -1.93 17.95
C PHE A 216 -14.08 -2.99 19.05
N THR A 217 -13.02 -3.02 19.87
CA THR A 217 -12.85 -3.93 20.99
C THR A 217 -12.41 -3.13 22.19
N SER A 218 -12.38 -3.74 23.38
CA SER A 218 -12.05 -3.03 24.61
C SER A 218 -10.69 -2.34 24.62
N THR A 219 -9.77 -2.76 23.76
CA THR A 219 -8.39 -2.24 23.67
C THR A 219 -8.11 -1.45 22.40
N THR A 220 -9.14 -1.08 21.63
CA THR A 220 -8.94 -0.32 20.37
C THR A 220 -8.21 0.99 20.66
N ASN A 221 -7.09 1.21 19.98
CA ASN A 221 -6.30 2.44 20.01
C ASN A 221 -6.50 3.27 18.72
N PHE A 222 -5.89 4.45 18.58
CA PHE A 222 -6.15 5.34 17.43
C PHE A 222 -5.73 4.73 16.08
N SER A 223 -4.62 3.99 16.04
CA SER A 223 -4.17 3.29 14.83
C SER A 223 -5.14 2.18 14.40
N GLN A 224 -5.68 1.44 15.37
CA GLN A 224 -6.72 0.43 15.13
C GLN A 224 -8.03 1.10 14.71
N ALA A 225 -8.45 2.19 15.37
CA ALA A 225 -9.63 2.95 15.00
C ALA A 225 -9.59 3.41 13.54
N ARG A 226 -8.43 3.88 13.06
CA ARG A 226 -8.20 4.16 11.63
C ARG A 226 -8.49 2.97 10.72
N THR A 227 -7.89 1.82 11.03
CA THR A 227 -8.05 0.61 10.22
C THR A 227 -9.51 0.12 10.22
N LEU A 228 -10.16 0.14 11.38
CA LEU A 228 -11.49 -0.42 11.57
C LEU A 228 -12.61 0.51 11.05
N THR A 229 -12.43 1.82 11.13
CA THR A 229 -13.33 2.79 10.45
C THR A 229 -13.20 2.71 8.93
N LEU A 230 -11.99 2.47 8.40
CA LEU A 230 -11.79 2.21 6.97
C LEU A 230 -12.48 0.91 6.53
N GLN A 231 -12.39 -0.16 7.34
CA GLN A 231 -13.12 -1.40 7.07
C GLN A 231 -14.64 -1.17 7.10
N ALA A 232 -15.15 -0.41 8.07
CA ALA A 232 -16.56 -0.05 8.13
C ALA A 232 -17.02 0.72 6.88
N ALA A 233 -16.22 1.66 6.39
CA ALA A 233 -16.51 2.37 5.14
C ALA A 233 -16.48 1.43 3.92
N ASN A 234 -15.50 0.53 3.84
CA ASN A 234 -15.41 -0.45 2.76
C ASN A 234 -16.64 -1.38 2.73
N ASP A 235 -17.17 -1.80 3.87
CA ASP A 235 -18.36 -2.65 3.89
C ASP A 235 -19.63 -1.91 3.45
N LEU A 236 -19.75 -0.64 3.86
CA LEU A 236 -20.94 0.17 3.60
C LEU A 236 -20.97 0.72 2.17
N TYR A 237 -19.80 1.02 1.60
CA TYR A 237 -19.70 1.80 0.36
C TYR A 237 -18.75 1.18 -0.68
N GLY A 238 -18.01 0.13 -0.33
CA GLY A 238 -17.06 -0.56 -1.20
C GLY A 238 -15.60 -0.09 -1.04
N ALA A 239 -14.66 -0.96 -1.40
CA ALA A 239 -13.25 -0.60 -1.44
C ALA A 239 -12.98 0.52 -2.46
N ASN A 240 -12.12 1.48 -2.10
CA ASN A 240 -11.83 2.68 -2.89
C ASN A 240 -13.07 3.55 -3.18
N SER A 241 -14.13 3.47 -2.36
CA SER A 241 -15.22 4.45 -2.43
C SER A 241 -14.77 5.82 -1.96
N LEU A 242 -15.55 6.86 -2.27
CA LEU A 242 -15.28 8.22 -1.79
C LEU A 242 -15.20 8.23 -0.27
N GLU A 243 -16.12 7.53 0.40
CA GLU A 243 -16.20 7.41 1.85
C GLU A 243 -14.96 6.73 2.47
N ALA A 244 -14.51 5.62 1.90
CA ALA A 244 -13.31 4.93 2.37
C ALA A 244 -12.07 5.83 2.25
N ILE A 245 -11.95 6.55 1.13
CA ILE A 245 -10.84 7.48 0.89
C ILE A 245 -10.93 8.68 1.84
N THR A 246 -12.10 9.28 2.04
CA THR A 246 -12.28 10.39 2.98
C THR A 246 -11.98 9.95 4.41
N VAL A 247 -12.38 8.74 4.85
CA VAL A 247 -11.99 8.21 6.16
C VAL A 247 -10.47 8.20 6.33
N CYS A 248 -9.76 7.65 5.35
CA CYS A 248 -8.29 7.63 5.40
C CYS A 248 -7.68 9.03 5.40
N GLN A 249 -8.19 9.93 4.57
CA GLN A 249 -7.69 11.32 4.46
C GLN A 249 -7.95 12.11 5.74
N SER A 250 -9.12 11.95 6.37
CA SER A 250 -9.42 12.56 7.67
C SER A 250 -8.49 12.04 8.76
N TRP A 251 -8.16 10.74 8.77
CA TRP A 251 -7.21 10.20 9.73
C TRP A 251 -5.80 10.76 9.54
N PHE A 252 -5.37 10.88 8.29
CA PHE A 252 -4.11 11.55 7.96
C PHE A 252 -4.13 13.02 8.40
N ALA A 253 -5.24 13.72 8.23
CA ALA A 253 -5.39 15.10 8.65
C ALA A 253 -5.18 15.28 10.15
N VAL A 254 -5.65 14.34 10.99
CA VAL A 254 -5.38 14.35 12.44
C VAL A 254 -4.09 13.62 12.85
N GLY A 255 -3.19 13.33 11.90
CA GLY A 255 -1.86 12.79 12.20
C GLY A 255 -1.79 11.29 12.45
N VAL A 256 -2.83 10.53 12.12
CA VAL A 256 -2.84 9.06 12.27
C VAL A 256 -2.63 8.39 10.91
N GLY A 257 -1.43 7.83 10.73
CA GLY A 257 -1.06 7.04 9.55
C GLY A 257 -0.76 7.86 8.29
N SER A 258 -0.59 7.16 7.15
CA SER A 258 -0.17 7.78 5.88
C SER A 258 -1.32 8.44 5.11
N GLY A 259 -1.00 9.49 4.34
CA GLY A 259 -1.93 10.14 3.41
C GLY A 259 -2.19 9.37 2.11
N ASN A 260 -1.48 8.25 1.87
CA ASN A 260 -1.75 7.37 0.74
C ASN A 260 -3.04 6.56 0.98
N CYS A 261 -4.15 7.07 0.45
CA CYS A 261 -5.50 6.60 0.77
C CYS A 261 -6.19 5.86 -0.36
N ILE A 262 -5.55 5.73 -1.52
CA ILE A 262 -6.10 5.04 -2.68
C ILE A 262 -5.24 3.80 -2.94
N ALA A 263 -5.85 2.63 -3.12
CA ALA A 263 -5.15 1.44 -3.63
C ALA A 263 -4.98 1.50 -5.16
N ALA A 264 -4.99 2.71 -5.74
CA ALA A 264 -4.78 2.90 -7.16
C ALA A 264 -3.34 2.55 -7.49
N GLN A 265 -3.19 1.76 -8.54
CA GLN A 265 -1.90 1.27 -9.00
C GLN A 265 -1.80 1.54 -10.49
N ILE A 266 -0.66 2.07 -10.90
CA ILE A 266 -0.30 2.19 -12.31
C ILE A 266 0.31 0.85 -12.73
N THR A 267 -0.28 0.24 -13.75
CA THR A 267 0.19 -1.00 -14.38
C THR A 267 0.69 -0.70 -15.78
N GLY A 268 1.63 -1.50 -16.28
CA GLY A 268 2.28 -1.31 -17.58
C GLY A 268 3.69 -1.91 -17.57
N PRO A 269 4.44 -1.80 -18.68
CA PRO A 269 5.80 -2.32 -18.78
C PRO A 269 6.72 -1.76 -17.67
N ASP A 270 7.65 -2.58 -17.18
CA ASP A 270 8.66 -2.13 -16.20
C ASP A 270 9.86 -1.45 -16.87
N ALA A 271 10.00 -1.57 -18.20
CA ALA A 271 11.05 -0.91 -18.97
C ALA A 271 10.52 -0.34 -20.30
N ILE A 272 11.16 0.75 -20.74
CA ILE A 272 10.94 1.40 -22.04
C ILE A 272 12.26 1.35 -22.82
N CYS A 273 12.23 0.66 -23.96
CA CYS A 273 13.44 0.09 -24.56
C CYS A 273 13.99 0.91 -25.74
N ASN A 274 13.18 1.76 -26.35
CA ASN A 274 13.56 2.60 -27.47
C ASN A 274 12.67 3.84 -27.57
N THR A 275 13.04 4.75 -28.47
CA THR A 275 12.35 6.02 -28.68
C THR A 275 11.18 5.93 -29.67
N THR A 276 10.99 4.77 -30.31
CA THR A 276 9.96 4.55 -31.33
C THR A 276 8.72 3.82 -30.80
N SER A 277 8.81 3.15 -29.65
CA SER A 277 7.73 2.36 -29.07
C SER A 277 6.84 3.20 -28.17
N ASN A 278 5.54 3.11 -28.41
CA ASN A 278 4.50 3.66 -27.53
C ASN A 278 4.19 2.63 -26.44
N ASN A 279 4.31 3.04 -25.18
CA ASN A 279 4.08 2.19 -24.03
C ASN A 279 2.86 2.67 -23.27
N THR A 280 1.86 1.80 -23.12
CA THR A 280 0.61 2.13 -22.44
C THR A 280 0.69 1.74 -20.98
N TYR A 281 0.26 2.65 -20.13
CA TYR A 281 0.11 2.47 -18.70
C TYR A 281 -1.33 2.74 -18.29
N THR A 282 -1.82 1.96 -17.35
CA THR A 282 -3.21 2.03 -16.89
C THR A 282 -3.23 2.20 -15.39
N VAL A 283 -3.90 3.23 -14.91
CA VAL A 283 -4.23 3.37 -13.49
C VAL A 283 -5.53 2.61 -13.22
N SER A 284 -5.47 1.69 -12.27
CA SER A 284 -6.59 0.88 -11.83
C SER A 284 -7.14 1.38 -10.49
N ASN A 285 -8.33 0.90 -10.10
CA ASN A 285 -9.00 1.27 -8.86
C ASN A 285 -9.29 2.77 -8.74
N LEU A 286 -9.66 3.40 -9.86
CA LEU A 286 -10.11 4.79 -9.86
C LEU A 286 -11.48 4.94 -9.22
N LEU A 287 -11.63 6.02 -8.47
CA LEU A 287 -12.92 6.49 -7.97
C LEU A 287 -13.87 6.82 -9.14
N PRO A 288 -15.18 6.58 -9.01
CA PRO A 288 -16.17 7.11 -9.93
C PRO A 288 -16.02 8.65 -10.03
N ASN A 289 -16.04 9.18 -11.25
CA ASN A 289 -15.88 10.62 -11.55
C ASN A 289 -14.54 11.24 -11.13
N SER A 290 -13.53 10.46 -10.70
CA SER A 290 -12.20 11.03 -10.45
C SER A 290 -11.57 11.53 -11.74
N SER A 291 -10.84 12.64 -11.65
CA SER A 291 -10.03 13.15 -12.76
C SER A 291 -8.57 12.78 -12.53
N VAL A 292 -7.93 12.26 -13.58
CA VAL A 292 -6.51 11.89 -13.55
C VAL A 292 -5.71 12.83 -14.42
N VAL A 293 -4.73 13.50 -13.79
CA VAL A 293 -3.73 14.29 -14.49
C VAL A 293 -2.42 13.52 -14.51
N TRP A 294 -1.94 13.18 -15.69
CA TRP A 294 -0.71 12.43 -15.88
C TRP A 294 0.51 13.34 -16.00
N SER A 295 1.62 12.94 -15.39
CA SER A 295 2.94 13.55 -15.60
C SER A 295 4.03 12.46 -15.65
N VAL A 296 5.17 12.79 -16.26
CA VAL A 296 6.29 11.86 -16.47
C VAL A 296 7.63 12.56 -16.24
N SER A 297 8.68 11.79 -15.95
CA SER A 297 10.05 12.31 -15.88
C SER A 297 10.51 12.98 -17.19
N ALA A 298 11.49 13.88 -17.09
CA ALA A 298 11.96 14.70 -18.21
C ALA A 298 12.54 13.93 -19.42
N ASN A 299 12.93 12.66 -19.24
CA ASN A 299 13.42 11.77 -20.31
C ASN A 299 12.28 10.96 -20.99
N LEU A 300 11.03 11.18 -20.59
CA LEU A 300 9.82 10.63 -21.20
C LEU A 300 8.95 11.74 -21.80
N SER A 301 8.07 11.36 -22.72
CA SER A 301 7.02 12.25 -23.23
C SER A 301 5.68 11.51 -23.28
N ILE A 302 4.61 12.23 -22.94
CA ILE A 302 3.24 11.74 -23.07
C ILE A 302 2.83 11.91 -24.53
N VAL A 303 2.49 10.80 -25.18
CA VAL A 303 1.98 10.76 -26.56
C VAL A 303 0.48 11.03 -26.57
N SER A 304 -0.26 10.40 -25.66
CA SER A 304 -1.68 10.65 -25.43
C SER A 304 -2.06 10.21 -24.01
N SER A 305 -3.19 10.71 -23.51
CA SER A 305 -3.73 10.26 -22.23
C SER A 305 -5.26 10.29 -22.23
N THR A 306 -5.83 9.44 -21.39
CA THR A 306 -7.22 9.44 -20.98
C THR A 306 -7.27 9.50 -19.45
N ASN A 307 -8.47 9.49 -18.90
CA ASN A 307 -8.66 9.47 -17.46
C ASN A 307 -8.14 8.19 -16.78
N SER A 308 -7.93 7.09 -17.50
CA SER A 308 -7.44 5.83 -16.91
C SER A 308 -6.16 5.30 -17.54
N THR A 309 -5.73 5.87 -18.67
CA THR A 309 -4.57 5.39 -19.41
C THR A 309 -3.65 6.52 -19.84
N VAL A 310 -2.34 6.29 -19.83
CA VAL A 310 -1.37 7.18 -20.48
C VAL A 310 -0.50 6.38 -21.44
N VAL A 311 -0.25 6.94 -22.62
CA VAL A 311 0.71 6.40 -23.58
C VAL A 311 1.95 7.27 -23.52
N VAL A 312 3.09 6.65 -23.21
CA VAL A 312 4.38 7.35 -23.05
C VAL A 312 5.42 6.77 -24.01
N LYS A 313 6.37 7.61 -24.42
CA LYS A 313 7.57 7.19 -25.15
C LYS A 313 8.83 7.76 -24.51
N ALA A 314 9.95 7.07 -24.72
CA ALA A 314 11.27 7.59 -24.39
C ALA A 314 11.67 8.74 -25.34
N LEU A 315 12.31 9.78 -24.81
CA LEU A 315 12.90 10.86 -25.61
C LEU A 315 14.33 10.54 -26.06
N ASN A 316 15.03 9.67 -25.34
CA ASN A 316 16.39 9.22 -25.66
C ASN A 316 16.58 7.76 -25.20
N THR A 317 17.75 7.19 -25.47
CA THR A 317 18.12 5.82 -25.06
C THR A 317 19.07 5.81 -23.87
N THR A 318 19.25 6.93 -23.19
CA THR A 318 20.14 7.03 -22.03
C THR A 318 19.57 6.20 -20.88
N SER A 319 20.32 5.21 -20.43
CA SER A 319 19.85 4.33 -19.37
C SER A 319 19.64 5.08 -18.06
N GLY A 320 18.54 4.79 -17.37
CA GLY A 320 18.25 5.40 -16.08
C GLY A 320 16.82 5.19 -15.61
N GLN A 321 16.58 5.52 -14.34
CA GLN A 321 15.25 5.44 -13.75
C GLN A 321 14.37 6.62 -14.18
N SER A 322 13.13 6.32 -14.51
CA SER A 322 12.08 7.28 -14.81
C SER A 322 10.82 6.95 -14.01
N THR A 323 9.91 7.92 -13.90
CA THR A 323 8.66 7.81 -13.18
C THR A 323 7.50 8.23 -14.05
N ILE A 324 6.42 7.47 -13.97
CA ILE A 324 5.10 7.84 -14.50
C ILE A 324 4.20 8.11 -13.31
N THR A 325 3.53 9.25 -13.32
CA THR A 325 2.76 9.76 -12.20
C THR A 325 1.33 10.01 -12.62
N ALA A 326 0.38 9.49 -11.85
CA ALA A 326 -1.03 9.81 -11.93
C ALA A 326 -1.41 10.65 -10.71
N ASN A 327 -1.85 11.89 -10.94
CA ASN A 327 -2.49 12.71 -9.92
C ASN A 327 -4.00 12.52 -10.01
N ILE A 328 -4.56 11.77 -9.06
CA ILE A 328 -5.97 11.41 -8.96
C ILE A 328 -6.62 12.37 -7.97
N SER A 329 -7.15 13.49 -8.48
CA SER A 329 -7.82 14.51 -7.66
C SER A 329 -7.03 14.96 -6.42
N GLY A 330 -5.71 15.15 -6.57
CA GLY A 330 -4.79 15.58 -5.50
C GLY A 330 -3.94 14.46 -4.90
N GLN A 331 -4.29 13.19 -5.14
CA GLN A 331 -3.54 12.03 -4.66
C GLN A 331 -2.54 11.54 -5.71
N ILE A 332 -1.29 11.33 -5.30
CA ILE A 332 -0.19 10.98 -6.22
C ILE A 332 0.07 9.48 -6.17
N VAL A 333 -0.07 8.82 -7.31
CA VAL A 333 0.37 7.43 -7.54
C VAL A 333 1.50 7.45 -8.55
N THR A 334 2.61 6.77 -8.26
CA THR A 334 3.76 6.67 -9.16
C THR A 334 4.07 5.23 -9.52
N LYS A 335 4.57 5.02 -10.75
CA LYS A 335 5.24 3.79 -11.17
C LYS A 335 6.65 4.13 -11.63
N ASN A 336 7.62 3.47 -11.05
CA ASN A 336 9.00 3.49 -11.52
C ASN A 336 9.11 2.64 -12.79
N VAL A 337 9.84 3.13 -13.78
CA VAL A 337 10.13 2.45 -15.03
C VAL A 337 11.60 2.64 -15.39
N TRP A 338 12.23 1.64 -15.99
CA TRP A 338 13.60 1.71 -16.44
C TRP A 338 13.70 2.12 -17.91
N LEU A 339 14.52 3.13 -18.23
CA LEU A 339 14.85 3.48 -19.61
C LEU A 339 16.10 2.71 -20.06
N GLY A 340 16.07 2.17 -21.27
CA GLY A 340 17.26 1.60 -21.92
C GLY A 340 17.75 0.28 -21.31
N ILE A 341 19.03 -0.04 -21.50
CA ILE A 341 19.66 -1.28 -21.03
C ILE A 341 20.30 -1.01 -19.67
N PRO A 342 19.96 -1.76 -18.61
CA PRO A 342 20.55 -1.59 -17.30
C PRO A 342 22.02 -1.93 -17.32
N GLN A 343 22.82 -1.16 -16.57
CA GLN A 343 24.22 -1.51 -16.36
C GLN A 343 24.32 -2.47 -15.20
N PHE A 344 24.95 -3.61 -15.45
CA PHE A 344 25.20 -4.61 -14.42
C PHE A 344 26.66 -5.03 -14.41
N ASN A 345 27.12 -5.41 -13.23
CA ASN A 345 28.45 -5.90 -12.97
C ASN A 345 28.36 -7.37 -12.55
N VAL A 346 29.26 -8.19 -13.10
CA VAL A 346 29.37 -9.60 -12.73
C VAL A 346 30.66 -9.76 -11.93
N GLN A 347 30.53 -10.20 -10.70
CA GLN A 347 31.66 -10.42 -9.81
C GLN A 347 31.79 -11.89 -9.45
N LYS A 348 33.00 -12.43 -9.57
CA LYS A 348 33.35 -13.68 -8.92
C LYS A 348 33.42 -13.45 -7.42
N THR A 349 32.53 -14.09 -6.66
CA THR A 349 32.42 -13.93 -5.20
C THR A 349 32.96 -15.11 -4.43
N ASN A 350 33.01 -16.30 -5.03
CA ASN A 350 33.58 -17.48 -4.41
C ASN A 350 34.16 -18.46 -5.44
N GLU A 351 35.12 -19.27 -5.01
CA GLU A 351 35.63 -20.41 -5.76
C GLU A 351 35.91 -21.55 -4.77
N THR A 352 35.41 -22.74 -5.05
CA THR A 352 35.67 -23.94 -4.24
C THR A 352 36.22 -25.06 -5.12
N CYS A 353 37.18 -25.81 -4.60
CA CYS A 353 37.84 -26.91 -5.29
C CYS A 353 37.59 -28.23 -4.53
N GLY A 354 37.19 -29.27 -5.27
CA GLY A 354 36.97 -30.64 -4.77
C GLY A 354 36.97 -31.64 -5.93
N GLN A 355 36.07 -32.65 -5.92
CA GLN A 355 35.86 -33.53 -7.09
C GLN A 355 35.46 -32.76 -8.36
N TYR A 356 34.78 -31.63 -8.17
CA TYR A 356 34.48 -30.63 -9.18
C TYR A 356 34.98 -29.26 -8.69
N ARG A 357 35.24 -28.34 -9.63
CA ARG A 357 35.50 -26.94 -9.29
C ARG A 357 34.20 -26.16 -9.41
N PHE A 358 33.87 -25.37 -8.40
CA PHE A 358 32.73 -24.47 -8.45
C PHE A 358 33.17 -23.02 -8.37
N VAL A 359 32.53 -22.17 -9.17
CA VAL A 359 32.74 -20.72 -9.16
C VAL A 359 31.40 -20.04 -8.94
N THR A 360 31.32 -19.15 -7.96
CA THR A 360 30.12 -18.34 -7.72
C THR A 360 30.30 -16.99 -8.38
N LEU A 361 29.36 -16.64 -9.25
CA LEU A 361 29.24 -15.30 -9.83
C LEU A 361 28.02 -14.61 -9.22
N THR A 362 28.21 -13.38 -8.73
CA THR A 362 27.14 -12.51 -8.26
C THR A 362 27.00 -11.35 -9.23
N ILE A 363 25.76 -11.07 -9.64
CA ILE A 363 25.43 -9.96 -10.52
C ILE A 363 24.89 -8.80 -9.66
N THR A 364 25.41 -7.60 -9.86
CA THR A 364 24.86 -6.38 -9.26
C THR A 364 24.39 -5.45 -10.37
N ASN A 365 23.31 -4.70 -10.12
CA ASN A 365 22.71 -3.80 -11.12
C ASN A 365 22.66 -2.38 -10.53
N SER A 366 22.83 -1.37 -11.38
CA SER A 366 22.55 0.03 -11.02
C SER A 366 21.09 0.26 -10.65
N ASP A 367 20.19 -0.55 -11.21
CA ASP A 367 18.78 -0.60 -10.85
C ASP A 367 18.50 -1.69 -9.81
N THR A 368 18.20 -1.25 -8.59
CA THR A 368 17.81 -2.16 -7.48
C THR A 368 16.29 -2.25 -7.30
N SER A 369 15.52 -1.49 -8.09
CA SER A 369 14.06 -1.38 -7.94
C SER A 369 13.29 -2.42 -8.76
N HIS A 370 13.96 -3.13 -9.67
CA HIS A 370 13.35 -4.16 -10.52
C HIS A 370 14.07 -5.51 -10.45
N ILE A 371 13.33 -6.55 -10.82
CA ILE A 371 13.81 -7.94 -10.90
C ILE A 371 14.14 -8.25 -12.36
N TYR A 372 15.38 -8.69 -12.60
CA TYR A 372 15.96 -9.01 -13.90
C TYR A 372 16.05 -10.52 -14.09
N ASN A 373 15.82 -10.98 -15.31
CA ASN A 373 16.13 -12.35 -15.70
C ASN A 373 17.56 -12.41 -16.23
N TYR A 374 18.36 -13.34 -15.74
CA TYR A 374 19.74 -13.52 -16.19
C TYR A 374 19.93 -14.87 -16.87
N SER A 375 20.62 -14.88 -18.01
CA SER A 375 21.02 -16.10 -18.69
C SER A 375 22.48 -16.05 -19.11
N PHE A 376 23.17 -17.18 -19.05
CA PHE A 376 24.54 -17.29 -19.51
C PHE A 376 24.65 -18.03 -20.86
N SER A 377 25.50 -17.51 -21.74
CA SER A 377 25.79 -18.03 -23.08
C SER A 377 27.30 -18.20 -23.29
N TYR A 378 27.70 -18.78 -24.42
CA TYR A 378 29.11 -19.04 -24.78
C TYR A 378 29.90 -19.90 -23.77
N LEU A 379 29.21 -20.68 -22.93
CA LEU A 379 29.87 -21.57 -21.98
C LEU A 379 30.56 -22.73 -22.72
N PRO A 380 31.83 -23.03 -22.41
CA PRO A 380 32.54 -24.11 -23.07
C PRO A 380 32.07 -25.48 -22.55
N THR A 381 32.36 -26.51 -23.33
CA THR A 381 32.02 -27.90 -22.97
C THR A 381 32.63 -28.26 -21.61
N GLY A 382 31.80 -28.76 -20.70
CA GLY A 382 32.20 -29.10 -19.33
C GLY A 382 31.97 -28.00 -18.29
N VAL A 383 31.46 -26.83 -18.68
CA VAL A 383 31.00 -25.79 -17.76
C VAL A 383 29.47 -25.72 -17.77
N THR A 384 28.86 -25.83 -16.60
CA THR A 384 27.40 -25.71 -16.40
C THR A 384 27.15 -24.73 -15.27
N TYR A 385 25.93 -24.19 -15.16
CA TYR A 385 25.58 -23.29 -14.06
C TYR A 385 24.18 -23.55 -13.53
N VAL A 386 23.97 -23.18 -12.29
CA VAL A 386 22.66 -23.14 -11.64
C VAL A 386 22.49 -21.80 -10.94
N GLN A 387 21.28 -21.28 -10.93
CA GLN A 387 20.95 -20.10 -10.14
C GLN A 387 20.77 -20.53 -8.67
N SER A 388 21.65 -20.05 -7.79
CA SER A 388 21.59 -20.35 -6.35
C SER A 388 20.65 -19.40 -5.61
N SER A 389 20.56 -18.15 -6.06
CA SER A 389 19.58 -17.15 -5.63
C SER A 389 19.39 -16.11 -6.74
N TYR A 390 18.47 -15.16 -6.56
CA TYR A 390 18.06 -14.20 -7.60
C TYR A 390 19.21 -13.65 -8.46
N ASN A 391 20.30 -13.18 -7.85
CA ASN A 391 21.45 -12.61 -8.56
C ASN A 391 22.76 -13.39 -8.33
N VAL A 392 22.69 -14.65 -7.85
CA VAL A 392 23.86 -15.47 -7.54
C VAL A 392 23.80 -16.78 -8.32
N PHE A 393 24.87 -17.05 -9.08
CA PHE A 393 24.97 -18.18 -10.00
C PHE A 393 26.18 -19.04 -9.64
N LEU A 394 25.96 -20.33 -9.48
CA LEU A 394 26.98 -21.31 -9.18
C LEU A 394 27.34 -22.09 -10.44
N PHE A 395 28.56 -21.92 -10.92
CA PHE A 395 29.12 -22.60 -12.07
C PHE A 395 29.83 -23.86 -11.61
N LYS A 396 29.48 -25.02 -12.19
CA LYS A 396 30.18 -26.28 -12.03
C LYS A 396 31.07 -26.52 -13.24
N ILE A 397 32.35 -26.75 -12.98
CA ILE A 397 33.39 -26.99 -13.99
C ILE A 397 33.84 -28.45 -13.88
N SER A 398 33.81 -29.15 -15.02
CA SER A 398 34.27 -30.52 -15.17
C SER A 398 35.76 -30.64 -14.84
N ASN A 399 36.16 -31.77 -14.26
CA ASN A 399 37.56 -32.11 -14.04
C ASN A 399 38.36 -32.30 -15.35
N THR A 400 37.67 -32.49 -16.48
CA THR A 400 38.28 -32.57 -17.82
C THR A 400 38.54 -31.19 -18.44
N TYR A 401 38.09 -30.10 -17.81
CA TYR A 401 38.31 -28.74 -18.32
C TYR A 401 39.68 -28.22 -17.85
N THR A 402 40.63 -28.09 -18.78
CA THR A 402 42.05 -27.84 -18.47
C THR A 402 42.47 -26.37 -18.53
N GLN A 403 41.60 -25.48 -19.01
CA GLN A 403 41.94 -24.06 -19.17
C GLN A 403 41.87 -23.33 -17.82
N ASN A 404 42.67 -22.27 -17.66
CA ASN A 404 42.69 -21.44 -16.45
C ASN A 404 41.62 -20.33 -16.45
N SER A 405 40.75 -20.32 -17.46
CA SER A 405 39.62 -19.40 -17.57
C SER A 405 38.55 -19.97 -18.49
N PHE A 406 37.36 -19.38 -18.44
CA PHE A 406 36.38 -19.51 -19.51
C PHE A 406 35.71 -18.17 -19.80
N THR A 407 35.33 -18.00 -21.06
CA THR A 407 34.50 -16.89 -21.51
C THR A 407 33.03 -17.26 -21.34
N TYR A 408 32.22 -16.29 -20.97
CA TYR A 408 30.77 -16.40 -20.93
C TYR A 408 30.16 -15.11 -21.44
N GLY A 409 29.01 -15.21 -22.09
CA GLY A 409 28.07 -14.12 -22.22
C GLY A 409 27.12 -14.15 -21.05
N VAL A 410 26.75 -12.98 -20.53
CA VAL A 410 25.62 -12.84 -19.62
C VAL A 410 24.62 -11.89 -20.23
N THR A 411 23.37 -12.31 -20.30
CA THR A 411 22.26 -11.47 -20.74
C THR A 411 21.39 -11.16 -19.53
N ALA A 412 21.13 -9.88 -19.26
CA ALA A 412 20.11 -9.45 -18.32
C ALA A 412 18.91 -8.90 -19.09
N THR A 413 17.70 -9.31 -18.71
CA THR A 413 16.46 -8.94 -19.37
C THR A 413 15.44 -8.39 -18.37
N LEU A 414 14.86 -7.22 -18.68
CA LEU A 414 13.71 -6.62 -18.00
C LEU A 414 12.70 -6.15 -19.05
N GLY A 415 11.55 -6.83 -19.12
CA GLY A 415 10.56 -6.57 -20.17
C GLY A 415 11.19 -6.71 -21.57
N CYS A 416 11.14 -5.64 -22.37
CA CYS A 416 11.79 -5.60 -23.68
C CYS A 416 13.27 -5.17 -23.66
N SER A 417 13.81 -4.76 -22.50
CA SER A 417 15.20 -4.31 -22.38
C SER A 417 16.09 -5.50 -22.11
N SER A 418 17.00 -5.80 -23.03
CA SER A 418 18.02 -6.84 -22.84
C SER A 418 19.42 -6.29 -23.12
N GLY A 419 20.37 -6.57 -22.24
CA GLY A 419 21.79 -6.31 -22.47
C GLY A 419 22.57 -7.60 -22.38
N THR A 420 23.40 -7.89 -23.38
CA THR A 420 24.33 -9.03 -23.37
C THR A 420 25.76 -8.50 -23.23
N TYR A 421 26.52 -9.06 -22.28
CA TYR A 421 27.91 -8.71 -22.04
C TYR A 421 28.76 -9.96 -22.05
N GLY A 422 29.75 -9.99 -22.95
CA GLY A 422 30.80 -11.01 -22.96
C GLY A 422 31.86 -10.67 -21.91
N ASN A 423 32.24 -11.65 -21.10
CA ASN A 423 33.34 -11.53 -20.15
C ASN A 423 34.06 -12.88 -19.99
N TYR A 424 35.17 -12.89 -19.27
CA TYR A 424 35.88 -14.11 -18.91
C TYR A 424 36.07 -14.14 -17.40
N VAL A 425 35.98 -15.34 -16.82
CA VAL A 425 36.36 -15.55 -15.42
C VAL A 425 37.69 -16.28 -15.38
N MET A 426 38.65 -15.69 -14.67
CA MET A 426 39.92 -16.34 -14.37
C MET A 426 39.75 -17.26 -13.15
N PHE A 427 40.23 -18.47 -13.27
CA PHE A 427 40.39 -19.36 -12.13
C PHE A 427 41.60 -18.90 -11.30
N GLY A 428 41.48 -19.01 -9.98
CA GLY A 428 42.67 -18.90 -9.14
C GLY A 428 43.63 -20.05 -9.45
N SER A 429 44.88 -19.92 -9.01
CA SER A 429 45.72 -21.10 -8.83
C SER A 429 45.00 -22.01 -7.83
N CYS A 430 44.54 -23.17 -8.28
CA CYS A 430 43.98 -24.19 -7.39
C CYS A 430 45.06 -25.25 -7.07
N PRO A 431 45.96 -24.95 -6.12
CA PRO A 431 46.53 -25.91 -5.16
C PRO A 431 46.11 -25.47 -3.73
N PRO A 432 46.41 -26.19 -2.62
CA PRO A 432 45.75 -25.87 -1.34
C PRO A 432 46.07 -24.41 -0.94
N PHE A 433 45.01 -23.62 -0.75
CA PHE A 433 44.97 -22.22 -0.28
C PHE A 433 45.28 -21.06 -1.26
N GLY A 434 44.23 -20.29 -1.57
CA GLY A 434 44.17 -18.83 -1.36
C GLY A 434 44.63 -17.86 -2.46
N SER A 435 43.69 -17.24 -3.19
CA SER A 435 43.53 -15.76 -3.26
C SER A 435 42.32 -15.37 -4.11
N SER A 436 41.57 -14.36 -3.67
CA SER A 436 40.47 -13.72 -4.40
C SER A 436 40.99 -12.49 -5.15
N THR A 437 40.85 -12.44 -6.48
CA THR A 437 41.05 -11.23 -7.27
C THR A 437 39.70 -10.57 -7.57
N THR A 438 39.55 -9.32 -7.14
CA THR A 438 38.45 -8.43 -7.53
C THR A 438 38.80 -7.75 -8.85
N ASN A 439 38.14 -8.10 -9.94
CA ASN A 439 38.15 -7.29 -11.16
C ASN A 439 36.93 -6.36 -11.16
N THR A 440 37.19 -5.05 -11.21
CA THR A 440 36.18 -4.02 -11.43
C THR A 440 36.28 -3.60 -12.90
N LEU A 441 35.21 -3.73 -13.67
CA LEU A 441 35.18 -3.28 -15.07
C LEU A 441 33.96 -2.39 -15.30
N ASN A 442 34.22 -1.15 -15.74
CA ASN A 442 33.26 -0.33 -16.46
C ASN A 442 33.40 -0.68 -17.94
N ALA A 443 32.31 -1.04 -18.62
CA ALA A 443 32.36 -1.48 -20.01
C ALA A 443 31.36 -0.73 -20.91
N THR A 444 31.88 -0.27 -22.04
CA THR A 444 31.20 0.35 -23.18
C THR A 444 30.58 -0.73 -24.08
N ALA A 445 29.42 -0.44 -24.66
CA ALA A 445 28.59 -1.37 -25.42
C ALA A 445 29.32 -2.07 -26.59
N VAL A 446 29.17 -3.40 -26.66
CA VAL A 446 29.44 -4.19 -27.87
C VAL A 446 28.17 -5.00 -28.15
N GLY A 447 27.51 -4.70 -29.26
CA GLY A 447 26.24 -5.34 -29.63
C GLY A 447 26.47 -6.70 -30.29
N GLU A 448 25.77 -7.72 -29.80
CA GLU A 448 25.39 -8.89 -30.60
C GLU A 448 23.90 -9.21 -30.34
N SER A 449 23.18 -9.40 -31.44
CA SER A 449 21.71 -9.46 -31.55
C SER A 449 21.22 -10.91 -31.54
N THR A 450 20.13 -11.19 -30.82
CA THR A 450 19.35 -12.45 -30.97
C THR A 450 18.71 -12.50 -32.36
N ILE A 451 18.79 -13.64 -33.06
CA ILE A 451 18.33 -13.74 -34.46
C ILE A 451 16.85 -14.12 -34.52
N TYR A 452 16.37 -15.01 -33.64
CA TYR A 452 14.94 -15.35 -33.56
C TYR A 452 14.28 -14.85 -32.27
N LYS A 453 12.97 -14.63 -32.35
CA LYS A 453 12.07 -14.40 -31.22
C LYS A 453 11.14 -15.59 -31.04
N VAL A 454 10.75 -15.84 -29.80
CA VAL A 454 9.90 -16.98 -29.40
C VAL A 454 8.67 -16.45 -28.65
N TYR A 455 7.46 -16.66 -29.18
CA TYR A 455 6.25 -16.01 -28.66
C TYR A 455 4.93 -16.75 -28.97
N PRO A 456 3.88 -16.58 -28.16
CA PRO A 456 3.90 -15.96 -26.83
C PRO A 456 4.76 -16.78 -25.86
N ASN A 457 5.38 -16.13 -24.89
CA ASN A 457 6.13 -16.80 -23.85
C ASN A 457 5.96 -16.01 -22.55
N PRO A 458 5.17 -16.51 -21.58
CA PRO A 458 4.62 -17.87 -21.48
C PRO A 458 3.55 -18.23 -22.54
N SER A 459 3.43 -19.51 -22.91
CA SER A 459 2.40 -20.06 -23.80
C SER A 459 1.63 -21.21 -23.14
N ASP A 460 0.34 -21.34 -23.42
CA ASP A 460 -0.52 -22.46 -23.05
C ASP A 460 -0.93 -23.32 -24.26
N ASN A 461 -0.62 -22.89 -25.50
CA ASN A 461 -0.99 -23.63 -26.71
C ASN A 461 0.12 -23.75 -27.76
N ILE A 462 0.46 -22.68 -28.46
CA ILE A 462 1.35 -22.63 -29.61
C ILE A 462 2.46 -21.66 -29.26
N LEU A 463 3.68 -22.11 -29.48
CA LEU A 463 4.90 -21.35 -29.35
C LEU A 463 5.44 -21.08 -30.76
N ASN A 464 5.42 -19.83 -31.19
CA ASN A 464 5.92 -19.43 -32.50
C ASN A 464 7.38 -19.01 -32.41
N ILE A 465 8.14 -19.34 -33.45
CA ILE A 465 9.53 -18.97 -33.65
C ILE A 465 9.56 -18.17 -34.95
N SER A 466 10.06 -16.94 -34.92
CA SER A 466 10.25 -16.14 -36.13
C SER A 466 11.48 -15.26 -36.02
N LEU A 467 11.95 -14.68 -37.13
CA LEU A 467 13.03 -13.69 -37.08
C LEU A 467 12.69 -12.53 -36.14
N PHE A 468 13.71 -12.10 -35.40
CA PHE A 468 13.70 -10.89 -34.60
C PHE A 468 13.98 -9.65 -35.46
N ASP A 469 14.92 -9.77 -36.40
CA ASP A 469 15.32 -8.69 -37.33
C ASP A 469 15.64 -9.26 -38.72
N GLU A 470 15.00 -8.71 -39.75
CA GLU A 470 15.17 -9.12 -41.14
C GLU A 470 16.59 -8.81 -41.67
N ASN A 471 17.27 -7.82 -41.09
CA ASN A 471 18.64 -7.46 -41.50
C ASN A 471 19.69 -8.49 -41.04
N ASN A 472 19.33 -9.37 -40.11
CA ASN A 472 20.18 -10.42 -39.55
C ASN A 472 19.70 -11.83 -39.93
N ALA A 473 18.89 -11.94 -40.99
CA ALA A 473 18.34 -13.21 -41.44
C ALA A 473 19.46 -14.21 -41.83
N PRO A 474 19.40 -15.47 -41.38
CA PRO A 474 20.31 -16.51 -41.87
C PRO A 474 20.21 -16.69 -43.39
N ALA A 475 21.28 -17.22 -43.99
CA ALA A 475 21.31 -17.47 -45.43
C ALA A 475 20.14 -18.40 -45.83
N LYS A 476 19.60 -18.22 -47.04
CA LYS A 476 18.49 -19.07 -47.54
C LYS A 476 18.82 -20.56 -47.60
N THR A 477 20.11 -20.91 -47.56
CA THR A 477 20.63 -22.29 -47.55
C THR A 477 20.92 -22.82 -46.14
N SER A 478 20.77 -21.98 -45.10
CA SER A 478 21.04 -22.37 -43.71
C SER A 478 20.05 -23.43 -43.24
N THR A 479 20.56 -24.43 -42.51
CA THR A 479 19.71 -25.42 -41.86
C THR A 479 19.42 -24.96 -40.43
N ILE A 480 18.15 -24.72 -40.13
CA ILE A 480 17.73 -24.17 -38.83
C ILE A 480 16.85 -25.18 -38.10
N ASN A 481 17.28 -25.64 -36.94
CA ASN A 481 16.53 -26.61 -36.13
C ASN A 481 16.28 -26.06 -34.73
N ALA A 482 15.01 -26.04 -34.33
CA ALA A 482 14.59 -25.69 -32.99
C ALA A 482 14.28 -26.97 -32.21
N ILE A 483 14.93 -27.16 -31.06
CA ILE A 483 14.78 -28.36 -30.23
C ILE A 483 14.37 -27.93 -28.83
N LEU A 484 13.27 -28.49 -28.33
CA LEU A 484 12.74 -28.22 -27.00
C LEU A 484 13.23 -29.29 -26.04
N TYR A 485 13.79 -28.87 -24.90
CA TYR A 485 14.28 -29.72 -23.82
C TYR A 485 13.51 -29.44 -22.54
N ASP A 486 13.30 -30.49 -21.73
CA ASP A 486 12.92 -30.31 -20.33
C ASP A 486 14.12 -29.81 -19.48
N LEU A 487 13.88 -29.51 -18.20
CA LEU A 487 14.93 -29.06 -17.29
C LEU A 487 15.99 -30.12 -16.96
N ASN A 488 15.75 -31.39 -17.29
CA ASN A 488 16.73 -32.46 -17.15
C ASN A 488 17.63 -32.58 -18.39
N GLY A 489 17.43 -31.72 -19.40
CA GLY A 489 18.15 -31.78 -20.68
C GLY A 489 17.67 -32.91 -21.58
N GLN A 490 16.52 -33.53 -21.30
CA GLN A 490 15.91 -34.50 -22.20
C GLN A 490 15.16 -33.77 -23.30
N LYS A 491 15.42 -34.16 -24.55
CA LYS A 491 14.68 -33.66 -25.70
C LYS A 491 13.22 -34.09 -25.57
N VAL A 492 12.31 -33.11 -25.52
CA VAL A 492 10.87 -33.33 -25.49
C VAL A 492 10.21 -33.09 -26.84
N ASP A 493 10.75 -32.19 -27.67
CA ASP A 493 10.24 -31.91 -29.01
C ASP A 493 11.32 -31.37 -29.95
N GLY A 494 11.01 -31.24 -31.23
CA GLY A 494 11.81 -30.44 -32.15
C GLY A 494 11.11 -30.17 -33.48
N ILE A 495 11.40 -29.00 -34.06
CA ILE A 495 10.86 -28.56 -35.34
C ILE A 495 11.97 -27.93 -36.19
N THR A 496 11.95 -28.19 -37.49
CA THR A 496 12.80 -27.47 -38.45
C THR A 496 12.16 -26.12 -38.76
N VAL A 497 12.94 -25.05 -38.68
CA VAL A 497 12.48 -23.68 -38.99
C VAL A 497 12.64 -23.45 -40.48
N VAL A 498 11.52 -23.32 -41.20
CA VAL A 498 11.48 -23.17 -42.66
C VAL A 498 11.04 -21.74 -42.99
N ASN A 499 11.75 -21.09 -43.91
CA ASN A 499 11.51 -19.67 -44.23
C ASN A 499 11.51 -18.77 -42.98
N ASN A 500 12.37 -19.09 -42.02
CA ASN A 500 12.53 -18.34 -40.78
C ASN A 500 11.29 -18.31 -39.86
N ILE A 501 10.34 -19.23 -40.03
CA ILE A 501 9.13 -19.33 -39.22
C ILE A 501 8.91 -20.79 -38.81
N ALA A 502 8.49 -21.03 -37.57
CA ALA A 502 8.03 -22.32 -37.08
C ALA A 502 7.04 -22.15 -35.91
N SER A 503 6.26 -23.20 -35.64
CA SER A 503 5.30 -23.22 -34.53
C SER A 503 5.32 -24.60 -33.85
N LEU A 504 5.46 -24.61 -32.52
CA LEU A 504 5.42 -25.80 -31.67
C LEU A 504 4.13 -25.81 -30.85
N ASN A 505 3.40 -26.94 -30.82
CA ASN A 505 2.26 -27.09 -29.94
C ASN A 505 2.73 -27.55 -28.56
N VAL A 506 2.60 -26.70 -27.56
CA VAL A 506 3.03 -26.93 -26.18
C VAL A 506 1.90 -27.27 -25.20
N SER A 507 0.64 -27.29 -25.66
CA SER A 507 -0.54 -27.52 -24.80
C SER A 507 -0.56 -28.85 -24.03
N HIS A 508 0.20 -29.84 -24.52
CA HIS A 508 0.26 -31.18 -23.96
C HIS A 508 1.44 -31.39 -23.00
N TYR A 509 2.31 -30.39 -22.86
CA TYR A 509 3.44 -30.44 -21.93
C TYR A 509 2.99 -30.04 -20.52
N LYS A 510 3.67 -30.59 -19.51
CA LYS A 510 3.42 -30.20 -18.12
C LYS A 510 3.76 -28.72 -17.94
N LYS A 511 2.94 -28.02 -17.17
CA LYS A 511 3.19 -26.63 -16.75
C LYS A 511 4.58 -26.53 -16.13
N GLY A 512 5.40 -25.59 -16.59
CA GLY A 512 6.79 -25.49 -16.17
C GLY A 512 7.70 -24.80 -17.19
N ILE A 513 8.99 -24.82 -16.88
CA ILE A 513 10.04 -24.20 -17.70
C ILE A 513 10.66 -25.26 -18.61
N TYR A 514 10.89 -24.89 -19.86
CA TYR A 514 11.56 -25.66 -20.90
C TYR A 514 12.65 -24.80 -21.54
N VAL A 515 13.59 -25.43 -22.23
CA VAL A 515 14.68 -24.75 -22.94
C VAL A 515 14.55 -25.06 -24.43
N LEU A 516 14.33 -24.04 -25.25
CA LEU A 516 14.31 -24.14 -26.70
C LEU A 516 15.67 -23.70 -27.26
N THR A 517 16.40 -24.61 -27.88
CA THR A 517 17.63 -24.29 -28.59
C THR A 517 17.34 -24.15 -30.08
N ILE A 518 17.75 -23.06 -30.71
CA ILE A 518 17.68 -22.88 -32.17
C ILE A 518 19.11 -22.96 -32.70
N ASN A 519 19.38 -24.02 -33.47
CA ASN A 519 20.67 -24.25 -34.10
C ASN A 519 20.62 -23.73 -35.54
N ILE A 520 21.53 -22.82 -35.88
CA ILE A 520 21.69 -22.18 -37.19
C ILE A 520 23.11 -22.51 -37.65
N ASP A 521 23.25 -23.44 -38.60
CA ASP A 521 24.55 -23.85 -39.17
C ASP A 521 25.63 -24.14 -38.11
N GLY A 522 25.24 -24.83 -37.03
CA GLY A 522 26.14 -25.21 -35.93
C GLY A 522 26.30 -24.17 -34.82
N LYS A 523 25.80 -22.94 -34.99
CA LYS A 523 25.69 -21.94 -33.92
C LYS A 523 24.36 -22.10 -33.21
N THR A 524 24.38 -22.12 -31.87
CA THR A 524 23.17 -22.34 -31.07
C THR A 524 22.80 -21.07 -30.33
N GLU A 525 21.59 -20.57 -30.54
CA GLU A 525 20.93 -19.62 -29.63
C GLU A 525 19.92 -20.37 -28.74
N THR A 526 19.64 -19.85 -27.56
CA THR A 526 18.80 -20.53 -26.56
C THR A 526 17.74 -19.59 -26.02
N HIS A 527 16.53 -20.10 -25.89
CA HIS A 527 15.35 -19.38 -25.41
C HIS A 527 14.71 -20.17 -24.27
N GLN A 528 14.41 -19.51 -23.16
CA GLN A 528 13.55 -20.10 -22.13
C GLN A 528 12.12 -20.14 -22.65
N VAL A 529 11.39 -21.22 -22.40
CA VAL A 529 9.97 -21.38 -22.75
C VAL A 529 9.19 -21.71 -21.49
N ILE A 530 8.13 -20.97 -21.19
CA ILE A 530 7.25 -21.22 -20.05
C ILE A 530 5.93 -21.79 -20.58
N VAL A 531 5.61 -23.03 -20.21
CA VAL A 531 4.33 -23.68 -20.51
C VAL A 531 3.37 -23.47 -19.33
N LYS A 532 2.18 -22.93 -19.61
CA LYS A 532 1.22 -22.45 -18.60
C LYS A 532 0.13 -23.42 -18.18
#